data_AF-A0A957XWT2-F1
#
_entry.id   AF-A0A957XWT2-F1
#
_cell.length_a   1.000
_cell.length_b   1.000
_cell.length_c   1.000
_cell.angle_alpha   90.00
_cell.angle_beta   90.00
_cell.angle_gamma   90.00
#
_symmetry.space_group_name_H-M   'P 1'
#
loop_
_entity.id
_entity.type
_entity.pdbx_description
1 polymer ?
#
loop_
_entity_poly.entity_id
_entity_poly.type
_entity_poly.pdbx_seq_one_letter_code
_entity_poly.pdbx_strand_id
1 'polypeptide(L)'
;LLLPAYRGGSLQRAYTWLVSRTARRAHLVLTDSEASRRDITEHLGIAPGLVHAVLLAADESFRPVTDPAELARVRARYALPDRFILYLGGFDVRKNVPRLIQAYARWSRQELPTFGKVGNSEAPHLVIAGKLPAADTSFTPDPRRVATEEGVADQVHFTGWVDEADKPALYSLASLFAFPSLYEGFGLPAAEAAACGTPVLTSNRSSLPEAAPSAILVDPEDVNA
;
A
#
# COMPACT_ATOMS: atom_id res chain seq x y z
N LEU A 1 -10.48 -10.84 13.21
CA LEU A 1 -10.11 -12.24 13.52
C LEU A 1 -8.66 -12.49 13.14
N LEU A 2 -8.29 -12.20 11.89
CA LEU A 2 -6.92 -12.29 11.35
C LEU A 2 -5.91 -11.31 11.95
N LEU A 3 -6.23 -10.00 11.97
CA LEU A 3 -5.30 -8.97 12.49
C LEU A 3 -5.64 -8.64 13.95
N PRO A 4 -4.77 -8.95 14.94
CA PRO A 4 -5.04 -8.68 16.35
C PRO A 4 -5.32 -7.20 16.65
N ALA A 5 -4.58 -6.29 16.00
CA ALA A 5 -4.74 -4.85 16.16
C ALA A 5 -6.13 -4.31 15.76
N TYR A 6 -6.86 -5.06 14.93
CA TYR A 6 -8.21 -4.71 14.46
C TYR A 6 -9.33 -5.34 15.30
N ARG A 7 -9.03 -6.09 16.36
CA ARG A 7 -10.05 -6.74 17.19
C ARG A 7 -10.86 -5.74 18.03
N GLY A 8 -10.34 -4.54 18.24
CA GLY A 8 -11.06 -3.41 18.84
C GLY A 8 -11.68 -3.66 20.21
N GLY A 9 -12.61 -2.78 20.60
CA GLY A 9 -13.40 -2.89 21.82
C GLY A 9 -14.57 -3.88 21.73
N SER A 10 -15.38 -3.96 22.79
CA SER A 10 -16.56 -4.85 22.86
C SER A 10 -17.56 -4.61 21.71
N LEU A 11 -17.81 -3.35 21.34
CA LEU A 11 -18.70 -3.00 20.22
C LEU A 11 -18.20 -3.54 18.88
N GLN A 12 -16.91 -3.41 18.58
CA GLN A 12 -16.33 -3.91 17.33
C GLN A 12 -16.37 -5.45 17.28
N ARG A 13 -16.15 -6.12 18.41
CA ARG A 13 -16.32 -7.57 18.52
C ARG A 13 -17.77 -8.00 18.31
N ALA A 14 -18.73 -7.30 18.92
CA ALA A 14 -20.16 -7.56 18.74
C ALA A 14 -20.58 -7.36 17.28
N TYR A 15 -20.14 -6.28 16.64
CA TYR A 15 -20.36 -6.02 15.22
C TYR A 15 -19.77 -7.14 14.35
N THR A 16 -18.51 -7.50 14.58
CA THR A 16 -17.84 -8.58 13.83
C THR A 16 -18.58 -9.92 14.00
N TRP A 17 -19.01 -10.24 15.22
CA TRP A 17 -19.81 -11.44 15.49
C TRP A 17 -21.14 -11.43 14.75
N LEU A 18 -21.85 -10.30 14.76
CA LEU A 18 -23.13 -10.13 14.07
C LEU A 18 -22.96 -10.34 12.56
N VAL A 19 -21.99 -9.64 11.94
CA VAL A 19 -21.69 -9.77 10.51
C VAL A 19 -21.26 -11.20 10.15
N SER A 20 -20.46 -11.84 11.01
CA SER A 20 -20.07 -13.24 10.82
C SER A 20 -21.26 -14.20 10.88
N ARG A 21 -22.27 -13.91 11.70
CA ARG A 21 -23.48 -14.73 11.82
C ARG A 21 -24.43 -14.50 10.65
N THR A 22 -24.54 -13.28 10.14
CA THR A 22 -25.38 -12.97 8.97
C THR A 22 -24.76 -13.52 7.69
N ALA A 23 -23.43 -13.43 7.52
CA ALA A 23 -22.72 -13.97 6.36
C ALA A 23 -22.96 -15.49 6.18
N ARG A 24 -23.01 -16.26 7.26
CA ARG A 24 -23.31 -17.71 7.23
C ARG A 24 -24.73 -18.05 6.73
N ARG A 25 -25.63 -17.06 6.67
CA ARG A 25 -27.01 -17.24 6.18
C ARG A 25 -27.18 -16.72 4.74
N ALA A 26 -26.13 -16.19 4.13
CA ALA A 26 -26.18 -15.71 2.76
C ALA A 26 -26.31 -16.88 1.78
N HIS A 27 -27.10 -16.70 0.72
CA HIS A 27 -27.18 -17.66 -0.38
C HIS A 27 -25.91 -17.67 -1.26
N LEU A 28 -25.20 -16.55 -1.28
CA LEU A 28 -23.96 -16.33 -2.03
C LEU A 28 -23.16 -15.24 -1.32
N VAL A 29 -21.84 -15.39 -1.28
CA VAL A 29 -20.89 -14.39 -0.80
C VAL A 29 -19.95 -14.03 -1.94
N LEU A 30 -19.94 -12.76 -2.34
CA LEU A 30 -18.96 -12.22 -3.26
C LEU A 30 -17.86 -11.51 -2.46
N THR A 31 -16.61 -11.68 -2.88
CA THR A 31 -15.45 -11.05 -2.25
C THR A 31 -14.45 -10.60 -3.31
N ASP A 32 -13.54 -9.73 -2.92
CA ASP A 32 -12.67 -8.97 -3.83
C ASP A 32 -11.37 -9.70 -4.23
N SER A 33 -11.06 -10.83 -3.60
CA SER A 33 -9.86 -11.62 -3.89
C SER A 33 -10.00 -13.09 -3.51
N GLU A 34 -9.14 -13.94 -4.07
CA GLU A 34 -9.04 -15.35 -3.65
C GLU A 34 -8.46 -15.46 -2.24
N ALA A 35 -7.61 -14.53 -1.81
CA ALA A 35 -7.18 -14.42 -0.42
C ALA A 35 -8.36 -14.22 0.54
N SER A 36 -9.21 -13.22 0.30
CA SER A 36 -10.42 -13.00 1.08
C SER A 36 -11.37 -14.20 1.01
N ARG A 37 -11.49 -14.88 -0.14
CA ARG A 37 -12.31 -16.09 -0.30
C ARG A 37 -11.84 -17.23 0.61
N ARG A 38 -10.52 -17.47 0.68
CA ARG A 38 -9.91 -18.45 1.59
C ARG A 38 -10.20 -18.08 3.05
N ASP A 39 -9.95 -16.83 3.41
CA ASP A 39 -10.14 -16.34 4.79
C ASP A 39 -11.60 -16.41 5.26
N ILE A 40 -12.54 -16.05 4.39
CA ILE A 40 -13.98 -16.15 4.67
C ILE A 40 -14.37 -17.61 4.90
N THR A 41 -13.91 -18.51 4.04
CA THR A 41 -14.21 -19.95 4.16
C THR A 41 -13.64 -20.50 5.47
N GLU A 42 -12.37 -20.23 5.76
CA GLU A 42 -11.68 -20.74 6.93
C GLU A 42 -12.25 -20.19 8.24
N HIS A 43 -12.40 -18.86 8.35
CA HIS A 43 -12.76 -18.23 9.61
C HIS A 43 -14.26 -18.12 9.85
N LEU A 44 -15.08 -18.06 8.80
CA LEU A 44 -16.52 -18.02 8.94
C LEU A 44 -17.16 -19.40 8.76
N GLY A 45 -16.45 -20.41 8.26
CA GLY A 45 -16.98 -21.76 8.05
C GLY A 45 -18.10 -21.79 7.00
N ILE A 46 -18.03 -20.90 6.01
CA ILE A 46 -18.95 -20.87 4.87
C ILE A 46 -18.43 -21.85 3.82
N ALA A 47 -19.31 -22.65 3.23
CA ALA A 47 -18.91 -23.65 2.24
C ALA A 47 -18.20 -22.99 1.03
N PRO A 48 -17.06 -23.55 0.54
CA PRO A 48 -16.29 -22.95 -0.56
C PRO A 48 -17.10 -22.71 -1.84
N GLY A 49 -18.15 -23.50 -2.09
CA GLY A 49 -19.03 -23.35 -3.25
C GLY A 49 -20.03 -22.19 -3.14
N LEU A 50 -20.09 -21.50 -2.01
CA LEU A 50 -20.95 -20.32 -1.78
C LEU A 50 -20.14 -19.01 -1.73
N VAL A 51 -18.82 -19.07 -1.77
CA VAL A 51 -17.93 -17.90 -1.70
C VAL A 51 -17.19 -17.77 -3.02
N HIS A 52 -17.38 -16.68 -3.73
CA HIS A 52 -16.77 -16.43 -5.04
C HIS A 52 -15.93 -15.16 -5.00
N ALA A 53 -14.68 -15.27 -5.44
CA ALA A 53 -13.85 -14.10 -5.67
C ALA A 53 -14.23 -13.46 -7.01
N VAL A 54 -14.43 -12.14 -6.98
CA VAL A 54 -14.58 -11.28 -8.15
C VAL A 54 -13.49 -10.23 -7.98
N LEU A 55 -12.35 -10.46 -8.63
CA LEU A 55 -11.18 -9.59 -8.51
C LEU A 55 -11.55 -8.18 -8.98
N LEU A 56 -11.09 -7.18 -8.24
CA LEU A 56 -11.27 -5.79 -8.65
C LEU A 56 -10.28 -5.45 -9.77
N ALA A 57 -10.55 -4.35 -10.46
CA ALA A 57 -9.64 -3.76 -11.43
C ALA A 57 -9.48 -2.28 -11.11
N ALA A 58 -8.35 -1.70 -11.54
CA ALA A 58 -8.23 -0.25 -11.57
C ALA A 58 -9.27 0.34 -12.53
N ASP A 59 -9.77 1.52 -12.21
CA ASP A 59 -10.65 2.28 -13.11
C ASP A 59 -9.91 2.62 -14.42
N GLU A 60 -10.63 2.77 -15.53
CA GLU A 60 -10.06 3.04 -16.85
C GLU A 60 -9.24 4.35 -16.92
N SER A 61 -9.48 5.28 -15.98
CA SER A 61 -8.68 6.50 -15.82
C SER A 61 -7.25 6.24 -15.34
N PHE A 62 -6.98 5.10 -14.68
CA PHE A 62 -5.63 4.68 -14.29
C PHE A 62 -4.91 4.05 -15.47
N ARG A 63 -4.22 4.91 -16.21
CA ARG A 63 -3.36 4.56 -17.34
C ARG A 63 -2.14 5.47 -17.36
N PRO A 64 -1.08 5.12 -18.10
CA PRO A 64 0.12 5.96 -18.16
C PRO A 64 -0.25 7.36 -18.68
N VAL A 65 0.08 8.39 -17.90
CA VAL A 65 -0.09 9.79 -18.28
C VAL A 65 1.17 10.25 -19.00
N THR A 66 1.03 10.65 -20.26
CA THR A 66 2.15 11.08 -21.11
C THR A 66 2.15 12.58 -21.42
N ASP A 67 1.09 13.30 -21.04
CA ASP A 67 1.00 14.75 -21.25
C ASP A 67 1.98 15.50 -20.31
N PRO A 68 3.03 16.16 -20.84
CA PRO A 68 4.01 16.86 -20.02
C PRO A 68 3.41 18.00 -19.19
N ALA A 69 2.35 18.66 -19.67
CA ALA A 69 1.73 19.77 -18.95
C ALA A 69 1.02 19.27 -17.69
N GLU A 70 0.31 18.15 -17.79
CA GLU A 70 -0.38 17.52 -16.68
C GLU A 70 0.61 16.95 -15.65
N LEU A 71 1.67 16.27 -16.12
CA LEU A 71 2.75 15.78 -15.27
C LEU A 71 3.44 16.93 -14.52
N ALA A 72 3.73 18.04 -15.20
CA ALA A 72 4.33 19.23 -14.58
C ALA A 72 3.37 19.89 -13.57
N ARG A 73 2.07 19.96 -13.88
CA ARG A 73 1.05 20.48 -12.97
C ARG A 73 0.99 19.68 -11.67
N VAL A 74 0.94 18.36 -11.76
CA VAL A 74 0.89 17.47 -10.57
C VAL A 74 2.19 17.53 -9.78
N ARG A 75 3.35 17.50 -10.47
CA ARG A 75 4.66 17.72 -9.84
C ARG A 75 4.72 19.02 -9.05
N ALA A 76 4.28 20.13 -9.65
CA ALA A 76 4.26 21.44 -8.99
C ALA A 76 3.27 21.48 -7.83
N ARG A 77 2.05 20.96 -8.02
CA ARG A 77 0.97 20.97 -7.02
C ARG A 77 1.38 20.30 -5.71
N TYR A 78 2.06 19.16 -5.80
CA TYR A 78 2.49 18.39 -4.64
C TYR A 78 3.97 18.58 -4.30
N ALA A 79 4.66 19.55 -4.94
CA ALA A 79 6.08 19.81 -4.78
C ALA A 79 6.95 18.53 -4.88
N LEU A 80 6.69 17.69 -5.88
CA LEU A 80 7.32 16.38 -6.00
C LEU A 80 8.78 16.49 -6.45
N PRO A 81 9.71 15.75 -5.81
CA PRO A 81 11.10 15.67 -6.25
C PRO A 81 11.22 14.96 -7.60
N ASP A 82 12.30 15.22 -8.34
CA ASP A 82 12.47 14.72 -9.72
C ASP A 82 12.36 13.20 -9.83
N ARG A 83 13.00 12.48 -8.90
CA ARG A 83 12.98 11.02 -8.79
C ARG A 83 12.51 10.60 -7.41
N PHE A 84 11.53 9.71 -7.35
CA PHE A 84 11.00 9.22 -6.10
C PHE A 84 10.43 7.81 -6.17
N ILE A 85 10.44 7.16 -5.02
CA ILE A 85 9.64 5.97 -4.69
C ILE A 85 8.34 6.49 -4.07
N LEU A 86 7.21 5.96 -4.49
CA LEU A 86 5.89 6.37 -4.02
C LEU A 86 5.27 5.32 -3.10
N TYR A 87 4.76 5.77 -1.96
CA TYR A 87 3.72 5.10 -1.20
C TYR A 87 2.44 5.94 -1.28
N LEU A 88 1.28 5.29 -1.46
CA LEU A 88 -0.03 5.96 -1.46
C LEU A 88 -1.03 5.12 -0.66
N GLY A 89 -1.60 5.71 0.40
CA GLY A 89 -2.62 5.03 1.18
C GLY A 89 -2.88 5.62 2.56
N GLY A 90 -3.57 4.83 3.40
CA GLY A 90 -3.79 5.13 4.81
C GLY A 90 -2.55 4.88 5.67
N PHE A 91 -2.67 5.06 6.97
CA PHE A 91 -1.54 4.92 7.92
C PHE A 91 -1.84 3.99 9.08
N ASP A 92 -2.88 3.17 8.96
CA ASP A 92 -3.14 2.14 9.95
C ASP A 92 -2.02 1.08 9.93
N VAL A 93 -1.81 0.38 11.04
CA VAL A 93 -0.71 -0.59 11.22
C VAL A 93 -0.58 -1.63 10.12
N ARG A 94 -1.68 -1.99 9.45
CA ARG A 94 -1.67 -2.99 8.40
C ARG A 94 -0.98 -2.47 7.14
N LYS A 95 -0.93 -1.15 6.93
CA LYS A 95 -0.20 -0.52 5.82
C LYS A 95 1.31 -0.55 5.98
N ASN A 96 1.79 -0.78 7.20
CA ASN A 96 3.20 -1.06 7.48
C ASN A 96 4.18 0.05 7.05
N VAL A 97 3.70 1.31 6.99
CA VAL A 97 4.50 2.47 6.58
C VAL A 97 5.77 2.66 7.42
N PRO A 98 5.78 2.42 8.75
CA PRO A 98 7.02 2.48 9.53
C PRO A 98 8.11 1.54 9.00
N ARG A 99 7.74 0.32 8.59
CA ARG A 99 8.70 -0.66 8.06
C ARG A 99 9.25 -0.25 6.70
N LEU A 100 8.40 0.37 5.86
CA LEU A 100 8.84 0.96 4.59
C LEU A 100 9.91 2.04 4.81
N ILE A 101 9.69 2.93 5.78
CA ILE A 101 10.65 4.00 6.10
C ILE A 101 11.97 3.42 6.64
N GLN A 102 11.89 2.38 7.49
CA GLN A 102 13.06 1.66 8.00
C GLN A 102 13.88 1.01 6.89
N ALA A 103 13.23 0.29 5.98
CA ALA A 103 13.88 -0.32 4.83
C ALA A 103 14.51 0.74 3.91
N TYR A 104 13.79 1.83 3.64
CA TYR A 104 14.30 2.97 2.88
C TYR A 104 15.55 3.58 3.52
N ALA A 105 15.56 3.76 4.85
CA ALA A 105 16.69 4.34 5.56
C ALA A 105 17.96 3.49 5.49
N ARG A 106 17.82 2.17 5.61
CA ARG A 106 18.95 1.24 5.46
C ARG A 106 19.48 1.23 4.03
N TRP A 107 18.57 1.20 3.06
CA TRP A 107 18.92 1.22 1.65
C TRP A 107 19.61 2.52 1.23
N SER A 108 19.08 3.68 1.63
CA SER A 108 19.63 5.00 1.25
C SER A 108 21.01 5.25 1.85
N ARG A 109 21.30 4.67 3.03
CA ARG A 109 22.63 4.67 3.65
C ARG A 109 23.63 3.69 3.03
N GLN A 110 23.21 2.88 2.06
CA GLN A 110 24.03 1.83 1.45
C GLN A 110 24.51 0.77 2.45
N GLU A 111 23.74 0.52 3.51
CA GLU A 111 23.99 -0.60 4.42
C GLU A 111 23.71 -1.95 3.74
N LEU A 112 23.09 -1.93 2.55
CA LEU A 112 22.79 -3.08 1.72
C LEU A 112 23.67 -3.10 0.46
N PRO A 113 24.12 -4.29 0.00
CA PRO A 113 24.86 -4.43 -1.25
C PRO A 113 23.99 -3.94 -2.41
N THR A 114 24.37 -2.81 -3.03
CA THR A 114 23.70 -2.34 -4.24
C THR A 114 24.23 -3.15 -5.43
N PHE A 115 23.37 -3.97 -6.04
CA PHE A 115 23.62 -4.46 -7.39
C PHE A 115 23.54 -3.28 -8.35
N GLY A 116 24.71 -2.73 -8.69
CA GLY A 116 24.83 -1.63 -9.65
C GLY A 116 24.75 -0.26 -8.98
N LYS A 117 25.91 0.32 -8.66
CA LYS A 117 26.04 1.78 -8.65
C LYS A 117 25.65 2.29 -10.03
N VAL A 118 24.48 2.92 -10.17
CA VAL A 118 24.22 3.81 -11.30
C VAL A 118 24.86 5.17 -10.96
N GLY A 119 26.19 5.21 -10.96
CA GLY A 119 26.97 6.44 -10.80
C GLY A 119 26.89 7.13 -9.42
N ASN A 120 27.30 8.41 -9.40
CA ASN A 120 27.29 9.32 -8.25
C ASN A 120 25.89 9.90 -7.92
N SER A 121 24.82 9.29 -8.42
CA SER A 121 23.48 9.85 -8.26
C SER A 121 22.95 9.65 -6.83
N GLU A 122 22.39 10.72 -6.26
CA GLU A 122 21.66 10.68 -4.99
C GLU A 122 20.50 9.67 -5.06
N ALA A 123 20.19 9.07 -3.91
CA ALA A 123 19.05 8.17 -3.80
C ALA A 123 17.75 8.93 -4.12
N PRO A 124 16.80 8.33 -4.87
CA PRO A 124 15.47 8.90 -5.06
C PRO A 124 14.79 9.11 -3.71
N HIS A 125 14.06 10.21 -3.55
CA HIS A 125 13.29 10.49 -2.35
C HIS A 125 12.19 9.46 -2.12
N LEU A 126 11.75 9.30 -0.87
CA LEU A 126 10.55 8.56 -0.53
C LEU A 126 9.35 9.52 -0.43
N VAL A 127 8.43 9.46 -1.38
CA VAL A 127 7.18 10.21 -1.33
C VAL A 127 6.11 9.38 -0.62
N ILE A 128 5.58 9.92 0.48
CA ILE A 128 4.49 9.32 1.26
C ILE A 128 3.23 10.15 1.05
N ALA A 129 2.30 9.59 0.27
CA ALA A 129 1.03 10.20 -0.10
C ALA A 129 -0.14 9.66 0.71
N GLY A 130 -0.97 10.57 1.23
CA GLY A 130 -2.13 10.27 2.05
C GLY A 130 -2.33 11.28 3.17
N LYS A 131 -3.56 11.33 3.72
CA LYS A 131 -3.87 12.16 4.88
C LYS A 131 -3.12 11.62 6.11
N LEU A 132 -2.12 12.37 6.56
CA LEU A 132 -1.32 12.03 7.74
C LEU A 132 -2.22 11.81 8.98
N PRO A 133 -1.83 10.91 9.90
CA PRO A 133 -2.52 10.72 11.16
C PRO A 133 -2.63 12.04 11.94
N ALA A 134 -3.79 12.28 12.55
CA ALA A 134 -3.98 13.41 13.46
C ALA A 134 -3.28 13.18 14.81
N ALA A 135 -3.07 11.91 15.19
CA ALA A 135 -2.39 11.49 16.40
C ALA A 135 -1.50 10.28 16.10
N ASP A 136 -0.32 10.27 16.72
CA ASP A 136 0.58 9.11 16.70
C ASP A 136 0.08 8.07 17.71
N THR A 137 -0.36 6.92 17.20
CA THR A 137 -0.87 5.83 18.03
C THR A 137 -0.29 4.50 17.59
N SER A 138 -0.39 3.48 18.44
CA SER A 138 0.00 2.13 18.05
C SER A 138 -0.83 1.56 16.90
N PHE A 139 -2.03 2.10 16.61
CA PHE A 139 -2.86 1.68 15.48
C PHE A 139 -2.62 2.53 14.22
N THR A 140 -2.26 3.81 14.38
CA THR A 140 -1.92 4.74 13.30
C THR A 140 -0.59 5.43 13.62
N PRO A 141 0.54 4.72 13.47
CA PRO A 141 1.84 5.30 13.76
C PRO A 141 2.12 6.47 12.81
N ASP A 142 2.58 7.59 13.37
CA ASP A 142 2.91 8.77 12.58
C ASP A 142 4.21 8.54 11.80
N PRO A 143 4.18 8.53 10.45
CA PRO A 143 5.36 8.26 9.65
C PRO A 143 6.43 9.36 9.79
N ARG A 144 6.07 10.58 10.20
CA ARG A 144 7.03 11.67 10.41
C ARG A 144 7.97 11.38 11.58
N ARG A 145 7.43 10.81 12.68
CA ARG A 145 8.24 10.40 13.83
C ARG A 145 9.27 9.36 13.41
N VAL A 146 8.82 8.34 12.67
CA VAL A 146 9.69 7.25 12.19
C VAL A 146 10.77 7.81 11.26
N ALA A 147 10.44 8.70 10.33
CA ALA A 147 11.44 9.31 9.44
C ALA A 147 12.51 10.11 10.20
N THR A 148 12.13 10.81 11.28
CA THR A 148 13.07 11.54 12.15
C THR A 148 13.95 10.58 12.96
N GLU A 149 13.37 9.55 13.58
CA GLU A 149 14.10 8.54 14.34
C GLU A 149 15.08 7.76 13.46
N GLU A 150 14.65 7.43 12.26
CA GLU A 150 15.47 6.78 11.24
C GLU A 150 16.39 7.77 10.52
N GLY A 151 16.46 9.05 10.91
CA GLY A 151 17.42 10.03 10.37
C GLY A 151 17.33 10.25 8.86
N VAL A 152 16.14 10.14 8.27
CA VAL A 152 15.87 10.31 6.83
C VAL A 152 14.77 11.33 6.54
N ALA A 153 14.36 12.13 7.53
CA ALA A 153 13.31 13.13 7.39
C ALA A 153 13.49 14.05 6.16
N ASP A 154 14.73 14.48 5.87
CA ASP A 154 15.03 15.35 4.72
C ASP A 154 14.90 14.65 3.34
N GLN A 155 14.81 13.33 3.34
CA GLN A 155 14.63 12.51 2.13
C GLN A 155 13.21 11.96 1.99
N VAL A 156 12.34 12.18 2.98
CA VAL A 156 10.94 11.73 2.95
C VAL A 156 10.02 12.93 2.70
N HIS A 157 9.30 12.88 1.59
CA HIS A 157 8.37 13.94 1.17
C HIS A 157 6.93 13.54 1.46
N PHE A 158 6.25 14.29 2.33
CA PHE A 158 4.86 14.05 2.69
C PHE A 158 3.93 14.96 1.88
N THR A 159 3.18 14.42 0.93
CA THR A 159 2.29 15.23 0.06
C THR A 159 1.00 15.66 0.77
N GLY A 160 0.62 14.96 1.84
CA GLY A 160 -0.73 15.04 2.38
C GLY A 160 -1.75 14.38 1.45
N TRP A 161 -2.99 14.89 1.47
CA TRP A 161 -4.07 14.40 0.62
C TRP A 161 -3.75 14.60 -0.87
N VAL A 162 -4.02 13.58 -1.68
CA VAL A 162 -3.91 13.62 -3.14
C VAL A 162 -5.29 13.46 -3.74
N ASP A 163 -5.65 14.35 -4.66
CA ASP A 163 -6.93 14.27 -5.35
C ASP A 163 -6.96 13.06 -6.29
N GLU A 164 -8.12 12.38 -6.38
CA GLU A 164 -8.31 11.22 -7.27
C GLU A 164 -7.88 11.50 -8.70
N ALA A 165 -8.21 12.69 -9.23
CA ALA A 165 -7.86 13.10 -10.59
C ALA A 165 -6.35 13.22 -10.84
N ASP A 166 -5.56 13.45 -9.78
CA ASP A 166 -4.12 13.60 -9.90
C ASP A 166 -3.37 12.27 -9.71
N LYS A 167 -4.03 11.22 -9.19
CA LYS A 167 -3.38 9.94 -8.90
C LYS A 167 -2.76 9.28 -10.14
N PRO A 168 -3.40 9.23 -11.32
CA PRO A 168 -2.79 8.62 -12.49
C PRO A 168 -1.45 9.27 -12.88
N ALA A 169 -1.38 10.60 -12.82
CA ALA A 169 -0.14 11.34 -13.07
C ALA A 169 0.88 11.11 -11.95
N LEU A 170 0.45 11.08 -10.68
CA LEU A 170 1.33 10.80 -9.54
C LEU A 170 1.97 9.40 -9.65
N TYR A 171 1.21 8.37 -10.00
CA TYR A 171 1.75 7.04 -10.27
C TYR A 171 2.73 7.08 -11.46
N SER A 172 2.32 7.68 -12.58
CA SER A 172 3.15 7.77 -13.79
C SER A 172 4.49 8.51 -13.58
N LEU A 173 4.55 9.44 -12.62
CA LEU A 173 5.78 10.15 -12.23
C LEU A 173 6.71 9.33 -11.33
N ALA A 174 6.19 8.33 -10.61
CA ALA A 174 6.96 7.55 -9.66
C ALA A 174 7.93 6.61 -10.37
N SER A 175 9.15 6.47 -9.84
CA SER A 175 10.13 5.48 -10.34
C SER A 175 9.81 4.06 -9.88
N LEU A 176 9.11 3.93 -8.74
CA LEU A 176 8.69 2.68 -8.13
C LEU A 176 7.49 2.99 -7.21
N PHE A 177 6.48 2.14 -7.20
CA PHE A 177 5.44 2.14 -6.19
C PHE A 177 5.73 1.07 -5.14
N ALA A 178 5.91 1.45 -3.88
CA ALA A 178 6.22 0.55 -2.77
C ALA A 178 5.02 0.45 -1.82
N PHE A 179 4.46 -0.75 -1.68
CA PHE A 179 3.23 -0.99 -0.91
C PHE A 179 3.33 -2.26 -0.07
N PRO A 180 4.15 -2.28 1.00
CA PRO A 180 4.45 -3.48 1.79
C PRO A 180 3.39 -3.74 2.88
N SER A 181 2.11 -3.64 2.54
CA SER A 181 1.00 -3.86 3.49
C SER A 181 1.01 -5.29 4.01
N LEU A 182 0.79 -5.48 5.31
CA LEU A 182 0.74 -6.80 5.96
C LEU A 182 -0.48 -7.62 5.53
N TYR A 183 -1.56 -6.94 5.11
CA TYR A 183 -2.80 -7.56 4.68
C TYR A 183 -3.62 -6.56 3.84
N GLU A 184 -4.26 -7.01 2.78
CA GLU A 184 -5.27 -6.27 2.01
C GLU A 184 -6.49 -7.13 1.70
N GLY A 185 -7.64 -6.50 1.49
CA GLY A 185 -8.79 -7.17 0.87
C GLY A 185 -8.49 -7.50 -0.59
N PHE A 186 -8.04 -6.49 -1.35
CA PHE A 186 -7.51 -6.65 -2.70
C PHE A 186 -6.15 -5.97 -2.90
N GLY A 187 -6.07 -4.66 -2.63
CA GLY A 187 -4.86 -3.86 -2.87
C GLY A 187 -4.94 -3.01 -4.15
N LEU A 188 -6.07 -2.33 -4.36
CA LEU A 188 -6.30 -1.42 -5.48
C LEU A 188 -5.13 -0.46 -5.77
N PRO A 189 -4.44 0.16 -4.78
CA PRO A 189 -3.31 1.03 -5.09
C PRO A 189 -2.18 0.34 -5.87
N ALA A 190 -1.92 -0.94 -5.63
CA ALA A 190 -0.92 -1.70 -6.39
C ALA A 190 -1.40 -1.97 -7.83
N ALA A 191 -2.68 -2.29 -8.01
CA ALA A 191 -3.28 -2.47 -9.34
C ALA A 191 -3.31 -1.15 -10.13
N GLU A 192 -3.66 -0.05 -9.49
CA GLU A 192 -3.66 1.31 -10.06
C GLU A 192 -2.25 1.72 -10.53
N ALA A 193 -1.24 1.54 -9.67
CA ALA A 193 0.16 1.83 -10.01
C ALA A 193 0.63 1.00 -11.21
N ALA A 194 0.34 -0.31 -11.22
CA ALA A 194 0.67 -1.19 -12.33
C ALA A 194 -0.04 -0.76 -13.63
N ALA A 195 -1.33 -0.39 -13.56
CA ALA A 195 -2.10 0.09 -14.70
C ALA A 195 -1.56 1.43 -15.26
N CYS A 196 -1.00 2.29 -14.41
CA CYS A 196 -0.28 3.50 -14.80
C CYS A 196 1.13 3.25 -15.34
N GLY A 197 1.58 2.00 -15.43
CA GLY A 197 2.91 1.63 -15.94
C GLY A 197 4.04 1.81 -14.94
N THR A 198 3.73 2.05 -13.67
CA THR A 198 4.72 2.18 -12.59
C THR A 198 5.16 0.78 -12.14
N PRO A 199 6.47 0.49 -12.05
CA PRO A 199 6.94 -0.73 -11.39
C PRO A 199 6.40 -0.81 -9.97
N VAL A 200 5.99 -2.01 -9.54
CA VAL A 200 5.40 -2.23 -8.21
C VAL A 200 6.30 -3.16 -7.38
N LEU A 201 6.57 -2.75 -6.14
CA LEU A 201 7.10 -3.59 -5.07
C LEU A 201 6.02 -3.70 -4.00
N THR A 202 5.58 -4.91 -3.70
CA THR A 202 4.52 -5.15 -2.71
C THR A 202 4.75 -6.44 -1.94
N SER A 203 3.92 -6.71 -0.94
CA SER A 203 4.07 -7.87 -0.08
C SER A 203 3.70 -9.17 -0.80
N ASN A 204 4.37 -10.26 -0.44
CA ASN A 204 4.00 -11.63 -0.81
C ASN A 204 2.79 -12.20 -0.03
N ARG A 205 2.01 -11.35 0.64
CA ARG A 205 0.93 -11.74 1.56
C ARG A 205 -0.44 -11.30 1.08
N SER A 206 -1.48 -11.98 1.57
CA SER A 206 -2.88 -11.70 1.27
C SER A 206 -3.15 -11.65 -0.24
N SER A 207 -3.93 -10.68 -0.70
CA SER A 207 -4.34 -10.50 -2.10
C SER A 207 -3.35 -9.70 -2.95
N LEU A 208 -2.27 -9.18 -2.38
CA LEU A 208 -1.31 -8.34 -3.11
C LEU A 208 -0.65 -9.02 -4.31
N PRO A 209 -0.27 -10.32 -4.26
CA PRO A 209 0.18 -11.05 -5.45
C PRO A 209 -0.88 -11.14 -6.55
N GLU A 210 -2.16 -11.11 -6.19
CA GLU A 210 -3.30 -11.18 -7.11
C GLU A 210 -3.59 -9.80 -7.72
N ALA A 211 -3.41 -8.72 -6.96
CA ALA A 211 -3.67 -7.35 -7.41
C ALA A 211 -2.60 -6.77 -8.36
N ALA A 212 -1.33 -7.19 -8.20
CA ALA A 212 -0.24 -6.78 -9.08
C ALA A 212 0.64 -7.98 -9.46
N PRO A 213 0.22 -8.83 -10.42
CA PRO A 213 0.91 -10.07 -10.76
C PRO A 213 2.36 -9.91 -11.25
N SER A 214 2.70 -8.75 -11.81
CA SER A 214 4.04 -8.41 -12.29
C SER A 214 4.90 -7.70 -11.25
N ALA A 215 4.42 -7.55 -10.01
CA ALA A 215 5.15 -6.88 -8.95
C ALA A 215 6.33 -7.71 -8.44
N ILE A 216 7.34 -7.01 -7.91
CA ILE A 216 8.34 -7.62 -7.05
C ILE A 216 7.67 -7.89 -5.69
N LEU A 217 7.67 -9.15 -5.28
CA LEU A 217 7.06 -9.58 -4.01
C LEU A 217 8.13 -9.72 -2.93
N VAL A 218 7.94 -9.05 -1.80
CA VAL A 218 8.83 -9.11 -0.63
C VAL A 218 8.12 -9.63 0.61
N ASP A 219 8.86 -10.12 1.61
CA ASP A 219 8.28 -10.31 2.94
C ASP A 219 8.14 -8.93 3.61
N PRO A 220 6.92 -8.43 3.90
CA PRO A 220 6.72 -7.11 4.47
C PRO A 220 7.28 -6.95 5.89
N GLU A 221 7.71 -8.04 6.54
CA GLU A 221 8.32 -7.97 7.86
C GLU A 221 9.85 -7.92 7.83
N ASP A 222 10.47 -8.18 6.68
CA ASP A 222 11.92 -8.12 6.49
C ASP A 222 12.34 -6.82 5.79
N VAL A 223 13.14 -6.02 6.50
CA VAL A 223 13.66 -4.74 6.00
C VAL A 223 14.87 -4.91 5.08
N ASN A 224 15.37 -6.13 4.88
CA ASN A 224 16.48 -6.45 4.00
C ASN A 224 16.07 -7.22 2.73
N ALA A 225 14.78 -7.57 2.60
CA ALA A 225 14.24 -8.36 1.49
C ALA A 225 14.11 -7.57 0.18
#